data_AF-A0A0M3RBS1-F1
#
_entry.id   AF-A0A0M3RBS1-F1
#
_cell.length_a   1.000
_cell.length_b   1.000
_cell.length_c   1.000
_cell.angle_alpha   90.00
_cell.angle_beta   90.00
_cell.angle_gamma   90.00
#
_symmetry.space_group_name_H-M   'P 1'
#
loop_
_entity.id
_entity.type
_entity.pdbx_description
1 polymer ?
#
loop_
_entity_poly.entity_id
_entity_poly.type
_entity_poly.pdbx_seq_one_letter_code
_entity_poly.pdbx_strand_id
1 'polypeptide(L)' 'MTVLTMKELAFIEDEIRSEVIIAKTMNWCATQCKDQELSKTLEEMAEKHQLKIADLSQYFNRTNNIQ' A
#
# COMPACT_ATOMS: atom_id res chain seq x y z
N MET A 1 1.87 8.91 -22.58
CA MET A 1 0.69 8.26 -21.96
C MET A 1 0.72 6.80 -22.34
N THR A 2 1.00 5.91 -21.40
CA THR A 2 0.91 4.47 -21.59
C THR A 2 -0.48 4.03 -21.16
N VAL A 3 -1.29 3.55 -22.10
CA VAL A 3 -2.56 2.89 -21.79
C VAL A 3 -2.21 1.50 -21.29
N LEU A 4 -2.53 1.22 -20.02
CA LEU A 4 -2.30 -0.08 -19.42
C LEU A 4 -3.31 -1.10 -19.96
N THR A 5 -2.86 -2.32 -20.17
CA THR A 5 -3.73 -3.45 -20.46
C THR A 5 -4.55 -3.81 -19.21
N MET A 6 -5.69 -4.49 -19.41
CA MET A 6 -6.52 -5.00 -18.29
C MET A 6 -5.71 -5.89 -17.33
N LYS A 7 -4.74 -6.64 -17.86
CA LYS A 7 -3.85 -7.49 -17.05
C LYS A 7 -2.97 -6.65 -16.13
N GLU A 8 -2.38 -5.57 -16.65
CA GLU A 8 -1.54 -4.65 -15.87
C GLU A 8 -2.36 -3.88 -14.83
N LEU A 9 -3.58 -3.45 -15.16
CA LEU A 9 -4.50 -2.84 -14.21
C LEU A 9 -4.84 -3.79 -13.06
N ALA A 10 -5.14 -5.06 -13.37
CA ALA A 10 -5.43 -6.08 -12.35
C ALA A 10 -4.21 -6.34 -11.43
N PHE A 11 -2.99 -6.33 -11.97
CA PHE A 11 -1.79 -6.46 -11.15
C PHE A 11 -1.57 -5.26 -10.21
N ILE A 12 -1.85 -4.03 -10.68
CA ILE A 12 -1.73 -2.84 -9.83
C ILE A 12 -2.78 -2.88 -8.73
N GLU A 13 -4.01 -3.29 -9.04
CA GLU A 13 -5.08 -3.43 -8.05
C GLU A 13 -4.71 -4.49 -6.98
N ASP A 14 -4.13 -5.62 -7.39
CA ASP A 14 -3.68 -6.65 -6.46
C ASP A 14 -2.51 -6.19 -5.58
N GLU A 15 -1.56 -5.44 -6.16
CA GLU A 15 -0.45 -4.83 -5.41
C GLU A 15 -0.99 -3.84 -4.36
N ILE A 16 -1.93 -2.96 -4.72
CA ILE A 16 -2.58 -2.04 -3.78
C ILE A 16 -3.23 -2.82 -2.64
N ARG A 17 -3.94 -3.91 -2.96
CA ARG A 17 -4.59 -4.75 -1.95
C ARG A 17 -3.59 -5.41 -1.01
N SER A 18 -2.50 -5.95 -1.55
CA SER A 18 -1.41 -6.55 -0.77
C SER A 18 -0.80 -5.55 0.20
N GLU A 19 -0.44 -4.36 -0.31
CA GLU A 19 0.12 -3.28 0.48
C GLU A 19 -0.82 -2.82 1.62
N VAL A 20 -2.13 -2.74 1.36
CA VAL A 20 -3.14 -2.42 2.40
C VAL A 20 -3.15 -3.48 3.51
N ILE A 21 -3.09 -4.76 3.15
CA ILE A 21 -3.05 -5.86 4.14
C ILE A 21 -1.77 -5.77 4.97
N ILE A 22 -0.63 -5.54 4.34
CA ILE A 22 0.67 -5.43 5.01
C ILE A 22 0.65 -4.25 6.00
N ALA A 23 0.28 -3.05 5.54
CA ALA A 23 0.24 -1.85 6.38
C ALA A 23 -0.67 -2.03 7.62
N LYS A 24 -1.87 -2.58 7.42
CA LYS A 24 -2.82 -2.83 8.51
C LYS A 24 -2.30 -3.88 9.49
N THR A 25 -1.70 -4.96 8.97
CA THR A 25 -1.13 -6.02 9.80
C THR A 25 0.03 -5.50 10.63
N MET A 26 0.94 -4.73 10.02
CA MET A 26 2.07 -4.12 10.73
C MET A 26 1.63 -3.16 11.84
N ASN A 27 0.66 -2.28 11.56
CA ASN A 27 0.09 -1.41 12.58
C ASN A 27 -0.57 -2.21 13.71
N TRP A 28 -1.33 -3.25 13.37
CA TRP A 28 -1.90 -4.12 14.40
C TRP A 28 -0.80 -4.78 15.24
N CYS A 29 0.25 -5.33 14.63
CA CYS A 29 1.39 -5.88 15.35
C CYS A 29 2.07 -4.85 16.27
N ALA A 30 2.22 -3.59 15.83
CA ALA A 30 2.75 -2.52 16.67
C ALA A 30 1.90 -2.30 17.93
N THR A 31 0.56 -2.28 17.79
CA THR A 31 -0.34 -2.14 18.95
C THR A 31 -0.25 -3.29 19.97
N GLN A 32 0.21 -4.46 19.55
CA GLN A 32 0.39 -5.63 20.41
C GLN A 32 1.81 -5.73 20.99
N CYS A 33 2.75 -4.90 20.54
CA CYS A 33 4.13 -4.91 21.00
C CYS A 33 4.27 -4.20 22.34
N LYS A 34 4.98 -4.86 23.28
CA LYS A 34 5.38 -4.27 24.56
C LYS A 34 6.72 -3.55 24.47
N ASP A 35 7.53 -3.93 23.49
CA ASP A 35 8.80 -3.28 23.19
C ASP A 35 8.53 -2.01 22.38
N GLN A 36 8.94 -0.86 22.92
CA GLN A 36 8.65 0.45 22.35
C GLN A 36 9.45 0.74 21.08
N GLU A 37 10.68 0.23 20.98
CA GLU A 37 11.53 0.42 19.80
C GLU A 37 11.03 -0.42 18.63
N LEU A 38 10.65 -1.67 18.90
CA LEU A 38 10.04 -2.56 17.92
C LEU A 38 8.68 -2.02 17.47
N SER A 39 7.84 -1.54 18.39
CA SER A 39 6.54 -0.95 18.07
C SER A 39 6.70 0.24 17.12
N LYS A 40 7.60 1.18 17.45
CA LYS A 40 7.90 2.33 16.59
C LYS A 40 8.41 1.91 15.21
N THR A 41 9.27 0.90 15.15
CA THR A 41 9.77 0.36 13.87
C THR A 41 8.63 -0.18 13.02
N LEU A 42 7.68 -0.91 13.62
CA LEU A 42 6.51 -1.44 12.92
C LEU A 42 5.57 -0.33 12.43
N GLU A 43 5.37 0.72 13.22
CA GLU A 43 4.59 1.91 12.82
C GLU A 43 5.23 2.62 11.62
N GLU A 44 6.55 2.83 11.66
CA GLU A 44 7.29 3.46 10.54
C GLU A 44 7.26 2.60 9.26
N MET A 45 7.29 1.27 9.40
CA MET A 45 7.11 0.37 8.26
C MET A 45 5.69 0.45 7.71
N ALA A 46 4.67 0.45 8.57
CA ALA A 46 3.28 0.59 8.16
C ALA A 46 3.04 1.91 7.43
N GLU A 47 3.63 3.02 7.89
CA GLU A 47 3.56 4.33 7.22
C GLU A 47 4.17 4.30 5.81
N LYS A 48 5.33 3.64 5.63
CA LYS A 48 5.93 3.47 4.29
C LYS A 48 5.01 2.72 3.33
N HIS A 49 4.35 1.66 3.79
CA HIS A 49 3.36 0.94 2.98
C HIS A 49 2.13 1.82 2.69
N GLN A 50 1.68 2.66 3.64
CA GLN A 50 0.60 3.64 3.40
C GLN A 50 0.94 4.66 2.32
N LEU A 51 2.17 5.18 2.31
CA LEU A 51 2.64 6.10 1.26
C LEU A 51 2.65 5.40 -0.11
N LYS A 52 3.14 4.16 -0.17
CA LYS A 52 3.14 3.37 -1.41
C LYS A 52 1.72 3.09 -1.94
N ILE A 53 0.75 2.84 -1.06
CA ILE A 53 -0.67 2.71 -1.44
C ILE A 53 -1.17 4.00 -2.08
N ALA A 54 -0.85 5.16 -1.49
CA ALA A 54 -1.28 6.46 -2.02
C ALA A 54 -0.70 6.70 -3.42
N ASP A 55 0.59 6.42 -3.62
CA ASP A 55 1.27 6.56 -4.91
C ASP A 55 0.66 5.63 -5.98
N LEU A 56 0.49 4.35 -5.66
CA LEU A 56 -0.10 3.36 -6.56
C LEU A 56 -1.55 3.70 -6.90
N SER A 57 -2.34 4.14 -5.92
CA SER A 57 -3.73 4.55 -6.13
C SER A 57 -3.83 5.78 -7.02
N GLN A 58 -2.92 6.76 -6.83
CA GLN A 58 -2.86 7.94 -7.68
C GLN A 58 -2.46 7.55 -9.12
N TYR A 59 -1.49 6.67 -9.29
CA TYR A 59 -1.10 6.13 -10.58
C TYR A 59 -2.26 5.41 -11.28
N PHE A 60 -2.91 4.48 -10.58
CA PHE A 60 -4.05 3.72 -11.08
C PHE A 60 -5.21 4.62 -11.54
N ASN A 61 -5.55 5.63 -10.74
CA ASN A 61 -6.60 6.59 -11.07
C ASN A 61 -6.24 7.46 -12.28
N ARG A 62 -4.99 7.88 -12.43
CA ARG A 62 -4.52 8.62 -13.62
C ARG A 62 -4.58 7.77 -14.88
N THR A 63 -4.36 6.46 -14.77
CA THR A 63 -4.44 5.53 -15.92
C THR A 63 -5.87 5.15 -16.27
N ASN A 64 -6.80 5.11 -15.30
CA ASN A 64 -8.22 4.82 -15.52
C ASN A 64 -9.04 6.05 -15.95
N ASN A 65 -8.60 7.27 -15.67
CA ASN A 65 -9.28 8.52 -16.08
C ASN A 65 -9.07 8.89 -17.56
N ILE A 66 -8.58 7.98 -18.40
CA ILE A 66 -8.42 8.17 -19.86
C ILE A 66 -9.55 7.44 -20.61
N GLN A 67 -10.77 7.44 -20.05
CA GLN A 67 -11.98 7.05 -20.78
C GLN A 67 -12.78 8.28 -21.21
#